data_AF-A0AAU5DHZ8-F1
#
_entry.id   AF-A0AAU5DHZ8-F1
#
_cell.length_a   1.000
_cell.length_b   1.000
_cell.length_c   1.000
_cell.angle_alpha   90.00
_cell.angle_beta   90.00
_cell.angle_gamma   90.00
#
_symmetry.space_group_name_H-M   'P 1'
#
loop_
_entity.id
_entity.type
_entity.pdbx_description
1 polymer ?
#
loop_
_entity_poly.entity_id
_entity_poly.type
_entity_poly.pdbx_seq_one_letter_code
_entity_poly.pdbx_strand_id
1 'polypeptide(L)'
;MTITYEQARDRVRTELEPSWSTGTFTIDDRMIVENDDMYVFEVGASEFLKDHDPDFQIVGGVTVVYKKDGRVASLPSVQVALDQSIQRRANPAPVFS
;
A
#
# COMPACT_ATOMS: atom_id res chain seq x y z
N MET A 1 -20.04 1.96 -6.50
CA MET A 1 -19.42 0.63 -6.63
C MET A 1 -18.09 0.71 -5.92
N THR A 2 -17.87 -0.14 -4.94
CA THR A 2 -16.59 -0.22 -4.22
C THR A 2 -15.62 -1.05 -5.05
N ILE A 3 -14.40 -0.55 -5.25
CA ILE A 3 -13.38 -1.31 -5.98
C ILE A 3 -12.83 -2.47 -5.15
N THR A 4 -12.36 -3.52 -5.82
CA THR A 4 -11.72 -4.67 -5.14
C THR A 4 -10.28 -4.32 -4.73
N TYR A 5 -9.69 -5.16 -3.87
CA TYR A 5 -8.30 -5.02 -3.46
C TYR A 5 -7.34 -5.14 -4.65
N GLU A 6 -7.59 -6.07 -5.57
CA GLU A 6 -6.77 -6.28 -6.76
C GLU A 6 -6.83 -5.05 -7.68
N GLN A 7 -8.02 -4.50 -7.89
CA GLN A 7 -8.21 -3.26 -8.64
C GLN A 7 -7.48 -2.07 -7.98
N ALA A 8 -7.49 -2.01 -6.65
CA ALA A 8 -6.76 -0.98 -5.90
C ALA A 8 -5.25 -1.13 -6.06
N ARG A 9 -4.72 -2.36 -5.93
CA ARG A 9 -3.30 -2.67 -6.13
C ARG A 9 -2.83 -2.31 -7.54
N ASP A 10 -3.61 -2.66 -8.56
CA ASP A 10 -3.28 -2.36 -9.96
C ASP A 10 -3.23 -0.84 -10.22
N ARG A 11 -4.06 -0.06 -9.52
CA ARG A 11 -3.98 1.42 -9.58
C ARG A 11 -2.72 1.96 -8.93
N VAL A 12 -2.34 1.45 -7.75
CA VAL A 12 -1.08 1.82 -7.10
C VAL A 12 0.10 1.59 -8.02
N ARG A 13 0.17 0.41 -8.66
CA ARG A 13 1.21 0.10 -9.66
C ARG A 13 1.19 1.08 -10.82
N THR A 14 0.02 1.25 -11.45
CA THR A 14 -0.13 2.12 -12.62
C THR A 14 0.28 3.57 -12.35
N GLU A 15 0.02 4.08 -11.15
CA GLU A 15 0.30 5.47 -10.80
C GLU A 15 1.74 5.69 -10.34
N LEU A 16 2.30 4.79 -9.54
CA LEU A 16 3.59 4.99 -8.90
C LEU A 16 4.77 4.37 -9.65
N GLU A 17 4.61 3.14 -10.17
CA GLU A 17 5.67 2.37 -10.83
C GLU A 17 6.36 3.13 -11.99
N PRO A 18 5.64 3.88 -12.88
CA PRO A 18 6.28 4.60 -13.97
C PRO A 18 7.23 5.72 -13.54
N SER A 19 7.02 6.28 -12.35
CA SER A 19 7.83 7.37 -11.79
C SER A 19 8.88 6.87 -10.79
N TRP A 20 8.91 5.56 -10.53
CA TRP A 20 9.78 4.95 -9.54
C TRP A 20 11.22 4.91 -10.04
N SER A 21 12.14 5.42 -9.23
CA SER A 21 13.55 5.59 -9.60
C SER A 21 14.53 4.89 -8.65
N THR A 22 14.06 4.27 -7.57
CA THR A 22 14.91 3.75 -6.49
C THR A 22 14.63 2.27 -6.22
N GLY A 23 15.49 1.38 -6.74
CA GLY A 23 15.34 -0.07 -6.59
C GLY A 23 14.13 -0.65 -7.34
N THR A 24 13.81 -1.92 -7.07
CA THR A 24 12.73 -2.63 -7.76
C THR A 24 11.37 -2.34 -7.13
N PHE A 25 10.51 -1.57 -7.81
CA PHE A 25 9.15 -1.25 -7.33
C PHE A 25 8.42 -2.52 -6.88
N THR A 26 7.92 -2.50 -5.65
CA THR A 26 7.29 -3.63 -4.98
C THR A 26 6.19 -3.13 -4.05
N ILE A 27 5.13 -3.93 -3.93
CA ILE A 27 4.06 -3.73 -2.95
C ILE A 27 4.07 -4.93 -2.02
N ASP A 28 4.24 -4.72 -0.72
CA ASP A 28 4.02 -5.78 0.26
C ASP A 28 2.53 -6.00 0.43
N ASP A 29 2.01 -7.01 -0.28
CA ASP A 29 0.60 -7.39 -0.27
C ASP A 29 0.34 -8.69 0.50
N ARG A 30 1.26 -9.11 1.39
CA ARG A 30 1.05 -10.29 2.26
C ARG A 30 -0.14 -10.12 3.19
N MET A 31 -0.37 -8.88 3.63
CA MET A 31 -1.50 -8.48 4.46
C MET A 31 -2.33 -7.44 3.73
N ILE A 32 -3.66 -7.62 3.76
CA ILE A 32 -4.60 -6.59 3.35
C ILE A 32 -4.89 -5.72 4.57
N VAL A 33 -4.52 -4.44 4.46
CA VAL A 33 -4.75 -3.42 5.48
C VAL A 33 -5.84 -2.47 4.95
N GLU A 34 -6.97 -2.39 5.64
CA GLU A 34 -8.15 -1.68 5.13
C GLU A 34 -9.12 -1.23 6.22
N ASN A 35 -9.94 -0.24 5.93
CA ASN A 35 -11.19 0.06 6.65
C ASN A 35 -12.35 0.18 5.64
N ASP A 36 -13.51 0.69 6.04
CA ASP A 36 -14.66 0.82 5.14
C ASP A 36 -14.42 1.80 3.98
N ASP A 37 -13.47 2.74 4.12
CA ASP A 37 -13.24 3.83 3.18
C ASP A 37 -12.05 3.59 2.25
N MET A 38 -11.01 2.87 2.68
CA MET A 38 -9.75 2.76 1.93
C MET A 38 -9.01 1.45 2.15
N TYR A 39 -8.18 1.12 1.16
CA TYR A 39 -7.08 0.14 1.29
C TYR A 39 -5.77 0.90 1.52
N VAL A 40 -4.89 0.33 2.34
CA VAL A 40 -3.56 0.85 2.65
C VAL A 40 -2.51 -0.09 2.04
N PHE A 41 -1.51 0.48 1.39
CA PHE A 41 -0.45 -0.24 0.70
C PHE A 41 0.91 0.17 1.22
N GLU A 42 1.71 -0.85 1.56
CA GLU A 42 3.13 -0.70 1.82
C GLU A 42 3.87 -0.80 0.49
N VAL A 43 4.26 0.35 -0.06
CA VAL A 43 4.96 0.47 -1.34
C VAL A 43 6.42 0.74 -1.06
N GLY A 44 7.31 0.02 -1.75
CA GLY A 44 8.73 0.20 -1.59
C GLY A 44 9.57 -0.48 -2.65
N ALA A 45 10.88 -0.47 -2.43
CA ALA A 45 11.77 -1.30 -3.24
C ALA A 45 11.93 -2.68 -2.60
N SER A 46 11.92 -3.75 -3.41
CA SER A 46 12.03 -5.14 -2.94
C SER A 46 13.24 -5.34 -2.02
N GLU A 47 14.35 -4.69 -2.38
CA GLU A 47 15.63 -4.72 -1.68
C GLU A 47 15.53 -4.20 -0.24
N PHE A 48 14.56 -3.34 0.05
CA PHE A 48 14.38 -2.75 1.39
C PHE A 48 13.22 -3.39 2.17
N LEU A 49 12.22 -3.91 1.47
CA LEU A 49 11.07 -4.57 2.11
C LEU A 49 11.40 -5.96 2.65
N LYS A 50 12.38 -6.65 2.05
CA LYS A 50 12.80 -7.99 2.48
C LYS A 50 13.55 -7.99 3.80
N ASP A 51 14.37 -6.96 4.03
CA ASP A 51 15.21 -6.82 5.23
C ASP A 51 14.68 -5.78 6.22
N HIS A 52 13.47 -5.24 5.99
CA HIS A 52 12.84 -4.17 6.78
C HIS A 52 13.80 -2.99 7.03
N ASP A 53 14.44 -2.49 5.98
CA ASP A 53 15.38 -1.37 6.10
C ASP A 53 14.65 -0.13 6.67
N PRO A 54 15.02 0.33 7.89
CA PRO A 54 14.34 1.43 8.56
C PRO A 54 14.51 2.76 7.81
N ASP A 55 15.56 2.93 7.00
CA ASP A 55 15.79 4.15 6.21
C ASP A 55 14.76 4.28 5.06
N PHE A 56 14.21 3.15 4.61
CA PHE A 56 13.19 3.11 3.56
C PHE A 56 11.75 3.14 4.12
N GLN A 57 11.54 2.67 5.36
CA GLN A 57 10.20 2.57 5.97
C GLN A 57 9.47 3.90 6.16
N ILE A 58 10.13 5.06 6.03
CA ILE A 58 9.55 6.36 6.38
C ILE A 58 9.97 7.47 5.42
N VAL A 59 9.67 7.33 4.12
CA VAL A 59 9.63 8.52 3.24
C VAL A 59 8.19 8.87 2.90
N GLY A 60 7.63 9.79 3.69
CA GLY A 60 6.58 10.72 3.24
C GLY A 60 5.12 10.33 3.39
N GLY A 61 4.79 9.09 3.74
CA GLY A 61 3.40 8.65 3.99
C GLY A 61 3.14 7.21 3.53
N VAL A 62 1.98 6.68 3.86
CA VAL A 62 1.49 5.40 3.34
C VAL A 62 0.58 5.65 2.14
N THR A 63 0.77 4.86 1.09
CA THR A 63 -0.11 4.90 -0.07
C THR A 63 -1.47 4.33 0.30
N VAL A 64 -2.53 5.07 0.00
CA VAL A 64 -3.91 4.62 0.21
C VAL A 64 -4.70 4.70 -1.07
N VAL A 65 -5.69 3.83 -1.20
CA VAL A 65 -6.66 3.86 -2.30
C VAL A 65 -8.06 3.90 -1.73
N TYR A 66 -8.80 4.96 -2.05
CA TYR A 66 -10.18 5.12 -1.59
C TYR A 66 -11.10 4.15 -2.32
N LYS A 67 -11.86 3.35 -1.57
CA LYS A 67 -12.75 2.32 -2.10
C LYS A 67 -13.86 2.85 -3.00
N LYS A 68 -14.32 4.08 -2.74
CA LYS A 68 -15.47 4.72 -3.42
C LYS A 68 -15.21 5.03 -4.90
N ASP A 69 -14.03 5.56 -5.21
CA ASP A 69 -13.65 6.07 -6.53
C ASP A 69 -12.32 5.51 -7.04
N GLY A 70 -11.58 4.80 -6.16
CA GLY A 70 -10.26 4.25 -6.37
C GLY A 70 -9.18 5.31 -6.58
N ARG A 71 -9.37 6.52 -6.06
CA ARG A 71 -8.34 7.55 -6.04
C ARG A 71 -7.16 7.09 -5.18
N VAL A 72 -5.96 7.17 -5.74
CA VAL A 72 -4.71 6.97 -5.00
C VAL A 72 -4.35 8.26 -4.27
N ALA A 73 -3.90 8.14 -3.03
CA ALA A 73 -3.41 9.26 -2.24
C ALA A 73 -2.27 8.80 -1.32
N SER A 74 -1.60 9.75 -0.68
CA SER A 74 -0.66 9.49 0.40
C SER A 74 -1.19 10.11 1.69
N LEU A 75 -1.20 9.34 2.77
CA LEU A 75 -1.55 9.80 4.11
C LEU A 75 -0.34 9.69 5.05
N PRO A 76 -0.21 10.57 6.06
CA PRO A 76 0.81 10.38 7.09
C PRO A 76 0.69 9.00 7.75
N SER A 77 1.80 8.28 7.90
CA SER A 77 1.82 6.94 8.51
C SER A 77 1.22 6.93 9.92
N VAL A 78 1.47 7.99 10.70
CA VAL A 78 0.90 8.19 12.05
C VAL A 78 -0.63 8.27 12.00
N GLN A 79 -1.20 8.93 10.98
CA GLN A 79 -2.66 9.04 10.85
C GLN A 79 -3.28 7.65 10.63
N VAL A 80 -2.68 6.84 9.76
CA VAL A 80 -3.18 5.48 9.50
C VAL A 80 -2.93 4.55 10.68
N ALA A 81 -1.81 4.69 11.39
CA ALA A 81 -1.51 3.90 12.57
C ALA A 81 -2.46 4.19 13.76
N LEU A 82 -2.96 5.42 13.86
CA LEU A 82 -3.89 5.84 14.92
C LEU A 82 -5.37 5.61 14.57
N ASP A 83 -5.68 5.27 13.31
CA ASP A 83 -7.04 4.96 12.89
C ASP A 83 -7.48 3.58 13.40
N GLN A 84 -8.32 3.57 14.44
CA GLN A 84 -8.81 2.35 15.09
C GLN A 84 -9.76 1.52 14.21
N SER A 85 -10.26 2.07 13.11
CA SER A 85 -11.11 1.32 12.18
C SER A 85 -10.31 0.41 11.26
N ILE A 86 -9.00 0.64 11.11
CA ILE A 86 -8.13 -0.14 10.25
C ILE A 86 -8.02 -1.57 10.75
N GLN A 87 -8.37 -2.50 9.87
CA GLN A 87 -8.25 -3.93 10.07
C GLN A 87 -7.11 -4.48 9.22
N ARG A 88 -6.54 -5.59 9.68
CA ARG A 88 -5.50 -6.34 8.97
C ARG A 88 -5.95 -7.78 8.84
N ARG A 89 -5.89 -8.31 7.62
CA ARG A 89 -6.16 -9.73 7.35
C ARG A 89 -5.16 -10.27 6.34
N ALA A 90 -4.91 -11.58 6.37
CA ALA A 90 -4.05 -12.21 5.37
C ALA A 90 -4.63 -12.03 3.96
N ASN A 91 -3.76 -11.71 3.00
CA ASN A 91 -4.14 -11.76 1.60
C ASN A 91 -4.25 -13.23 1.15
N PRO A 92 -5.40 -13.69 0.61
CA PRO A 92 -5.54 -15.06 0.12
C PRO A 92 -4.68 -15.35 -1.12
N ALA A 93 -4.23 -14.33 -1.84
CA ALA A 93 -3.43 -14.46 -3.06
C ALA A 93 -2.35 -13.35 -3.12
N PRO A 94 -1.33 -13.41 -2.24
CA PRO A 94 -0.24 -12.46 -2.26
C PRO A 94 0.57 -12.61 -3.56
N VAL A 95 1.01 -11.47 -4.11
CA VAL A 95 1.91 -11.40 -5.26
C VAL A 95 3.34 -11.09 -4.80
N PHE A 96 3.51 -10.53 -3.62
CA PHE A 96 4.81 -10.38 -2.97
C PHE A 96 5.46 -11.76 -2.76
N SER A 97 6.63 -11.95 -3.37
CA SER A 97 7.41 -13.20 -3.38
C SER A 97 8.62 -13.15 -2.45
#